data_AF-A0A379DYS0-F1
#
_entry.id   AF-A0A379DYS0-F1
#
_cell.length_a   1.000
_cell.length_b   1.000
_cell.length_c   1.000
_cell.angle_alpha   90.00
_cell.angle_beta   90.00
_cell.angle_gamma   90.00
#
_symmetry.space_group_name_H-M   'P 1'
#
loop_
_entity.id
_entity.type
_entity.pdbx_description
1 polymer ?
#
loop_
_entity_poly.entity_id
_entity_poly.type
_entity_poly.pdbx_seq_one_letter_code
_entity_poly.pdbx_strand_id
1 'polypeptide(L)'
;MPYNEWKDNDTLEQMANDLNDGGTNLVLGNLDQLINWGRSNSLWSLTFATSCCGIEFMAVGCARYDFSRFGFEVTRNSPRQADLIMCAGTITNKMAPALKRLYDQMAEPKYVIAVGGCAISGGPFKDSYHVMRGIDEIIPVDVYIPGCPPRPEAIIYGMMQLQRKVKIEKFFGGANHKQTEAESEFGKSNSALIFEEKLGIAAEEIKEKREAAWAESKKPAPKPVRPVAAAKPAAAPKKETIVVDKPVTKEEVEKLGKELDKLNEQTQQSTENAANNK
;
A
#
# COMPACT_ATOMS: atom_id res chain seq x y z
N MET A 1 17.00 22.21 -15.51
CA MET A 1 16.06 23.34 -15.64
C MET A 1 15.60 23.76 -14.25
N PRO A 2 15.69 25.05 -13.89
CA PRO A 2 15.10 25.58 -12.66
C PRO A 2 13.57 25.40 -12.62
N TYR A 3 13.02 25.14 -11.43
CA TYR A 3 11.61 24.78 -11.18
C TYR A 3 10.57 25.77 -11.74
N ASN A 4 10.95 27.03 -11.94
CA ASN A 4 10.06 28.06 -12.46
C ASN A 4 9.76 27.94 -13.96
N GLU A 5 10.61 27.24 -14.73
CA GLU A 5 10.40 26.98 -16.17
C GLU A 5 9.37 25.86 -16.43
N TRP A 6 9.04 25.05 -15.41
CA TRP A 6 8.13 23.90 -15.54
C TRP A 6 6.64 24.30 -15.59
N LYS A 7 6.33 25.59 -15.42
CA LYS A 7 4.95 26.09 -15.39
C LYS A 7 4.41 26.53 -16.75
N ASP A 8 5.26 26.91 -17.70
CA ASP A 8 4.82 27.35 -19.02
C ASP A 8 4.85 26.21 -20.04
N ASN A 9 3.72 26.03 -20.73
CA ASN A 9 3.59 25.04 -21.79
C ASN A 9 4.38 25.48 -23.05
N ASP A 10 4.43 26.78 -23.31
CA ASP A 10 5.00 27.35 -24.53
C ASP A 10 6.54 27.24 -24.55
N THR A 11 7.19 27.37 -23.40
CA THR A 11 8.65 27.16 -23.25
C THR A 11 9.04 25.73 -23.52
N LEU A 12 8.24 24.74 -23.11
CA LEU A 12 8.50 23.33 -23.41
C LEU A 12 8.35 23.02 -24.91
N GLU A 13 7.40 23.68 -25.59
CA GLU A 13 7.24 23.54 -27.04
C GLU A 13 8.36 24.24 -27.83
N GLN A 14 8.80 25.42 -27.39
CA GLN A 14 9.96 26.10 -27.98
C GLN A 14 11.25 25.29 -27.78
N MET A 15 11.49 24.76 -26.58
CA MET A 15 12.63 23.88 -26.32
C MET A 15 12.58 22.61 -27.17
N ALA A 16 11.39 22.03 -27.38
CA ALA A 16 11.23 20.88 -28.26
C ALA A 16 11.63 21.19 -29.70
N ASN A 17 11.26 22.37 -30.21
CA ASN A 17 11.62 22.83 -31.55
C ASN A 17 13.14 23.09 -31.65
N ASP A 18 13.73 23.77 -30.66
CA ASP A 18 15.16 24.08 -30.63
C ASP A 18 16.04 22.82 -30.53
N LEU A 19 15.61 21.81 -29.76
CA LEU A 19 16.29 20.50 -29.64
C LEU A 19 16.21 19.67 -30.94
N ASN A 20 15.14 19.85 -31.71
CA ASN A 20 14.92 19.20 -33.00
C ASN A 20 15.70 19.87 -34.14
N ASP A 21 15.93 21.18 -34.06
CA ASP A 21 16.77 21.94 -35.01
C ASP A 21 18.28 21.66 -34.87
N GLY A 22 18.69 20.93 -33.84
CA GLY A 22 20.06 20.50 -33.58
C GLY A 22 20.59 19.42 -34.56
N GLY A 23 20.76 19.78 -35.84
CA GLY A 23 21.75 19.20 -36.76
C GLY A 23 21.53 17.77 -37.27
N THR A 24 20.33 17.20 -37.19
CA THR A 24 20.04 15.91 -37.86
C THR A 24 19.83 16.12 -39.36
N ASN A 25 20.22 15.14 -40.19
CA ASN A 25 19.87 15.16 -41.62
C ASN A 25 18.36 15.40 -41.78
N LEU A 26 17.93 16.34 -42.62
CA LEU A 26 16.51 16.72 -42.84
C LEU A 26 15.55 15.52 -42.92
N VAL A 27 16.00 14.42 -43.54
CA VAL A 27 15.23 13.18 -43.67
C VAL A 27 15.07 12.42 -42.34
N LEU A 28 16.14 12.32 -41.54
CA LEU A 28 16.13 11.65 -40.24
C LEU A 28 15.34 12.46 -39.21
N GLY A 29 15.50 13.79 -39.21
CA GLY A 29 14.74 14.67 -38.32
C GLY A 29 13.23 14.60 -38.58
N ASN A 30 12.81 14.66 -39.84
CA ASN A 30 11.39 14.53 -40.20
C ASN A 30 10.82 13.14 -39.88
N LEU A 31 11.60 12.07 -40.07
CA LEU A 31 11.17 10.71 -39.73
C LEU A 31 11.02 10.53 -38.22
N ASP A 32 11.94 11.07 -37.43
CA ASP A 32 11.89 11.05 -35.97
C ASP A 32 10.65 11.80 -35.44
N GLN A 33 10.41 13.01 -35.97
CA GLN A 33 9.21 13.79 -35.66
C GLN A 33 7.93 13.03 -36.00
N LEU A 34 7.87 12.34 -37.14
CA LEU A 34 6.70 11.54 -37.53
C LEU A 34 6.46 10.37 -36.56
N ILE A 35 7.52 9.65 -36.16
CA ILE A 35 7.43 8.52 -35.22
C ILE A 35 6.96 9.02 -33.84
N ASN A 36 7.53 10.10 -33.34
CA ASN A 36 7.15 10.65 -32.03
C ASN A 36 5.77 11.29 -32.04
N TRP A 37 5.37 11.88 -33.17
CA TRP A 37 3.98 12.32 -33.36
C TRP A 37 3.02 11.12 -33.29
N GLY A 38 3.33 10.01 -33.93
CA GLY A 38 2.56 8.77 -33.82
C GLY A 38 2.46 8.29 -32.37
N ARG A 39 3.62 8.09 -31.70
CA ARG A 39 3.71 7.59 -30.32
C ARG A 39 3.00 8.48 -29.31
N SER A 40 3.16 9.80 -29.42
CA SER A 40 2.56 10.75 -28.46
C SER A 40 1.03 10.83 -28.57
N ASN A 41 0.46 10.60 -29.75
CA ASN A 41 -0.99 10.64 -29.98
C ASN A 41 -1.67 9.28 -29.83
N SER A 42 -0.96 8.20 -29.49
CA SER A 42 -1.53 6.86 -29.35
C SER A 42 -0.98 6.10 -28.13
N LEU A 43 -0.88 6.76 -26.98
CA LEU A 43 -0.37 6.10 -25.76
C LEU A 43 -1.45 5.22 -25.14
N TRP A 44 -1.22 3.91 -25.13
CA TRP A 44 -2.13 2.96 -24.48
C TRP A 44 -1.71 2.68 -23.04
N SER A 45 -2.64 2.94 -22.12
CA SER A 45 -2.37 2.85 -20.68
C SER A 45 -2.72 1.49 -20.11
N LEU A 46 -1.80 0.93 -19.33
CA LEU A 46 -2.07 -0.13 -18.38
C LEU A 46 -2.47 0.51 -17.06
N THR A 47 -3.74 0.35 -16.72
CA THR A 47 -4.33 0.96 -15.55
C THR A 47 -4.06 0.10 -14.33
N PHE A 48 -3.02 0.44 -13.58
CA PHE A 48 -2.71 -0.23 -12.32
C PHE A 48 -3.43 0.48 -11.17
N ALA A 49 -4.74 0.23 -11.07
CA ALA A 49 -5.63 0.81 -10.08
C ALA A 49 -5.64 -0.02 -8.79
N THR A 50 -4.97 0.45 -7.75
CA THR A 50 -4.92 -0.24 -6.45
C THR A 50 -5.75 0.43 -5.36
N SER A 51 -6.13 1.70 -5.53
CA SER A 51 -6.84 2.48 -4.50
C SER A 51 -7.75 3.55 -5.12
N CYS A 52 -8.08 4.60 -4.36
CA CYS A 52 -9.03 5.66 -4.75
C CYS A 52 -8.67 6.41 -6.05
N CYS A 53 -7.39 6.55 -6.39
CA CYS A 53 -6.96 7.20 -7.64
C CYS A 53 -7.42 6.42 -8.89
N GLY A 54 -7.72 5.12 -8.75
CA GLY A 54 -8.28 4.31 -9.84
C GLY A 54 -9.70 4.75 -10.24
N ILE A 55 -10.55 5.09 -9.26
CA ILE A 55 -11.92 5.58 -9.52
C ILE A 55 -11.86 6.92 -10.23
N GLU A 56 -10.94 7.79 -9.79
CA GLU A 56 -10.74 9.08 -10.40
C GLU A 56 -10.28 8.95 -11.85
N PHE A 57 -9.40 8.00 -12.15
CA PHE A 57 -9.04 7.67 -13.51
C PHE A 57 -10.21 7.14 -14.35
N MET A 58 -11.08 6.30 -13.78
CA MET A 58 -12.32 5.88 -14.46
C MET A 58 -13.21 7.07 -14.80
N ALA A 59 -13.27 8.09 -13.93
CA ALA A 59 -14.00 9.33 -14.19
C ALA A 59 -13.42 10.14 -15.36
N VAL A 60 -12.09 10.09 -15.58
CA VAL A 60 -11.46 10.69 -16.78
C VAL A 60 -11.98 10.01 -18.05
N GLY A 61 -12.29 8.71 -18.01
CA GLY A 61 -12.84 7.96 -19.15
C GLY A 61 -14.33 8.17 -19.38
N CYS A 62 -15.04 8.85 -18.48
CA CYS A 62 -16.44 9.16 -18.66
C CYS A 62 -16.63 10.36 -19.62
N ALA A 63 -17.84 10.47 -20.17
CA ALA A 63 -18.22 11.46 -21.19
C ALA A 63 -17.95 12.94 -20.83
N ARG A 64 -17.74 13.26 -19.55
CA ARG A 64 -17.45 14.63 -19.10
C ARG A 64 -16.04 15.08 -19.48
N TYR A 65 -15.07 14.19 -19.35
CA TYR A 65 -13.65 14.52 -19.49
C TYR A 65 -13.03 13.89 -20.73
N ASP A 66 -13.48 12.67 -21.07
CA ASP A 66 -13.20 11.96 -22.30
C ASP A 66 -11.72 12.02 -22.74
N PHE A 67 -10.88 11.19 -22.11
CA PHE A 67 -9.46 11.09 -22.52
C PHE A 67 -9.28 10.51 -23.93
N SER A 68 -10.33 10.02 -24.60
CA SER A 68 -10.24 9.53 -25.97
C SER A 68 -9.85 10.61 -26.96
N ARG A 69 -10.22 11.87 -26.68
CA ARG A 69 -9.87 13.05 -27.47
C ARG A 69 -8.36 13.19 -27.71
N PHE A 70 -7.53 12.69 -26.80
CA PHE A 70 -6.07 12.79 -26.86
C PHE A 70 -5.40 11.48 -27.32
N GLY A 71 -6.19 10.49 -27.74
CA GLY A 71 -5.69 9.19 -28.19
C GLY A 71 -5.31 8.22 -27.07
N PHE A 72 -5.78 8.48 -25.85
CA PHE A 72 -5.55 7.62 -24.69
C PHE A 72 -6.67 6.60 -24.44
N GLU A 73 -7.65 6.52 -25.34
CA GLU A 73 -8.92 5.81 -25.18
C GLU A 73 -8.77 4.33 -24.79
N VAL A 74 -7.72 3.69 -25.28
CA VAL A 74 -7.53 2.26 -25.10
C VAL A 74 -6.72 1.99 -23.83
N THR A 75 -7.45 1.71 -22.74
CA THR A 75 -6.87 1.12 -21.55
C THR A 75 -6.71 -0.39 -21.76
N ARG A 76 -5.46 -0.85 -21.93
CA ARG A 76 -5.17 -2.27 -22.16
C ARG A 76 -4.91 -2.96 -20.83
N ASN A 77 -5.68 -4.02 -20.58
CA ASN A 77 -5.48 -4.89 -19.40
C ASN A 77 -4.29 -5.86 -19.58
N SER A 78 -3.65 -5.87 -20.76
CA SER A 78 -2.48 -6.69 -21.04
C SER A 78 -1.21 -5.82 -21.04
N PRO A 79 -0.19 -6.13 -20.21
CA PRO A 79 1.07 -5.39 -20.19
C PRO A 79 1.82 -5.47 -21.51
N ARG A 80 1.63 -6.54 -22.29
CA ARG A 80 2.30 -6.73 -23.58
C ARG A 80 1.79 -5.81 -24.69
N GLN A 81 0.64 -5.19 -24.48
CA GLN A 81 0.00 -4.29 -25.45
C GLN A 81 -0.02 -2.85 -24.96
N ALA A 82 0.46 -2.57 -23.75
CA ALA A 82 0.43 -1.24 -23.19
C ALA A 82 1.80 -0.57 -23.32
N ASP A 83 1.80 0.73 -23.60
CA ASP A 83 3.01 1.54 -23.76
C ASP A 83 3.31 2.34 -22.49
N LEU A 84 2.30 2.60 -21.66
CA LEU A 84 2.50 3.23 -20.35
C LEU A 84 1.84 2.43 -19.24
N ILE A 85 2.45 2.46 -18.06
CA ILE A 85 1.85 1.96 -16.82
C ILE A 85 1.49 3.14 -15.94
N MET A 86 0.21 3.24 -15.62
CA MET A 86 -0.29 4.28 -14.74
C MET A 86 -0.56 3.69 -13.36
N CYS A 87 0.27 4.08 -12.39
CA CYS A 87 0.14 3.61 -11.02
C CYS A 87 -0.79 4.52 -10.23
N ALA A 88 -2.04 4.09 -10.15
CA ALA A 88 -3.14 4.86 -9.58
C ALA A 88 -3.54 4.31 -8.21
N GLY A 89 -2.73 4.65 -7.20
CA GLY A 89 -3.04 4.34 -5.80
C GLY A 89 -1.84 3.94 -4.97
N THR A 90 -2.15 3.40 -3.80
CA THR A 90 -1.15 2.95 -2.84
C THR A 90 -0.54 1.63 -3.28
N ILE A 91 0.79 1.51 -3.24
CA ILE A 91 1.50 0.26 -3.48
C ILE A 91 1.93 -0.31 -2.13
N THR A 92 1.46 -1.53 -1.84
CA THR A 92 1.88 -2.25 -0.65
C THR A 92 3.11 -3.09 -0.95
N ASN A 93 3.89 -3.45 0.08
CA ASN A 93 5.07 -4.31 -0.04
C ASN A 93 4.73 -5.65 -0.71
N LYS A 94 3.50 -6.14 -0.54
CA LYS A 94 3.02 -7.36 -1.20
C LYS A 94 2.77 -7.16 -2.70
N MET A 95 2.31 -5.97 -3.09
CA MET A 95 2.00 -5.66 -4.49
C MET A 95 3.23 -5.20 -5.29
N ALA A 96 4.26 -4.67 -4.61
CA ALA A 96 5.53 -4.27 -5.19
C ALA A 96 6.14 -5.28 -6.20
N PRO A 97 6.32 -6.57 -5.89
CA PRO A 97 6.87 -7.53 -6.86
C PRO A 97 5.96 -7.79 -8.06
N ALA A 98 4.62 -7.74 -7.87
CA ALA A 98 3.68 -7.90 -8.97
C ALA A 98 3.75 -6.71 -9.94
N LEU A 99 3.88 -5.50 -9.41
CA LEU A 99 4.05 -4.29 -10.20
C LEU A 99 5.36 -4.33 -11.01
N LYS A 100 6.48 -4.72 -10.39
CA LYS A 100 7.76 -4.90 -11.10
C LYS A 100 7.63 -5.91 -12.24
N ARG A 101 7.00 -7.06 -11.98
CA ARG A 101 6.76 -8.09 -13.01
C ARG A 101 5.94 -7.55 -14.19
N LEU A 102 4.93 -6.72 -13.95
CA LEU A 102 4.15 -6.12 -15.03
C LEU A 102 5.01 -5.18 -15.87
N TYR A 103 5.81 -4.34 -15.23
CA TYR A 103 6.72 -3.41 -15.90
C TYR A 103 7.79 -4.12 -16.74
N ASP A 104 8.29 -5.27 -16.27
CA ASP A 104 9.28 -6.07 -17.00
C ASP A 104 8.66 -6.81 -18.20
N GLN A 105 7.35 -7.03 -18.20
CA GLN A 105 6.63 -7.67 -19.31
C GLN A 105 6.18 -6.70 -20.40
N MET A 106 6.31 -5.39 -20.17
CA MET A 106 5.99 -4.35 -21.15
C MET A 106 7.09 -4.26 -22.22
N ALA A 107 6.67 -4.02 -23.47
CA ALA A 107 7.60 -3.75 -24.56
C ALA A 107 8.24 -2.37 -24.39
N GLU A 108 9.41 -2.19 -24.96
CA GLU A 108 9.98 -0.85 -25.13
C GLU A 108 9.39 -0.20 -26.39
N PRO A 109 9.06 1.09 -26.36
CA PRO A 109 9.31 2.10 -25.32
C PRO A 109 8.21 2.16 -24.24
N LYS A 110 8.58 2.02 -22.98
CA LYS A 110 7.65 2.04 -21.83
C LYS A 110 7.70 3.34 -21.03
N TYR A 111 6.55 3.81 -20.56
CA TYR A 111 6.41 5.00 -19.72
C TYR A 111 5.74 4.70 -18.39
N VAL A 112 6.07 5.47 -17.35
CA VAL A 112 5.48 5.28 -16.01
C VAL A 112 4.96 6.61 -15.48
N ILE A 113 3.69 6.61 -15.09
CA ILE A 113 3.05 7.75 -14.44
C ILE A 113 2.69 7.36 -13.00
N ALA A 114 3.17 8.15 -12.04
CA ALA A 114 2.77 8.04 -10.64
C ALA A 114 1.58 8.97 -10.36
N VAL A 115 0.42 8.40 -10.01
CA VAL A 115 -0.82 9.16 -9.78
C VAL A 115 -1.18 9.15 -8.31
N GLY A 116 -1.23 10.36 -7.74
CA GLY A 116 -1.64 10.62 -6.37
C GLY A 116 -0.51 10.49 -5.35
N GLY A 117 -0.68 11.13 -4.19
CA GLY A 117 0.34 11.21 -3.16
C GLY A 117 0.83 9.85 -2.66
N CYS A 118 -0.02 8.82 -2.70
CA CYS A 118 0.37 7.46 -2.31
C CYS A 118 1.42 6.85 -3.23
N ALA A 119 1.31 7.05 -4.55
CA ALA A 119 2.28 6.52 -5.52
C ALA A 119 3.60 7.32 -5.48
N ILE A 120 3.53 8.62 -5.23
CA ILE A 120 4.69 9.51 -5.22
C ILE A 120 5.54 9.34 -3.95
N SER A 121 4.90 9.41 -2.78
CA SER A 121 5.61 9.51 -1.48
C SER A 121 5.05 8.61 -0.37
N GLY A 122 4.18 7.66 -0.71
CA GLY A 122 3.38 6.88 0.25
C GLY A 122 2.17 7.64 0.80
N GLY A 123 2.10 8.96 0.57
CA GLY A 123 0.97 9.80 0.90
C GLY A 123 0.63 9.78 2.39
N PRO A 124 -0.67 9.74 2.77
CA PRO A 124 -1.06 9.67 4.19
C PRO A 124 -0.65 8.37 4.88
N PHE A 125 -0.21 7.35 4.12
CA PHE A 125 0.16 6.04 4.64
C PHE A 125 1.69 5.85 4.75
N LYS A 126 2.48 6.92 4.63
CA LYS A 126 3.95 6.88 4.67
C LYS A 126 4.53 6.22 5.93
N ASP A 127 3.84 6.36 7.06
CA ASP A 127 4.26 5.79 8.36
C ASP A 127 3.70 4.37 8.61
N SER A 128 2.93 3.82 7.67
CA SER A 128 2.40 2.47 7.80
C SER A 128 3.45 1.41 7.44
N TYR A 129 3.38 0.27 8.12
CA TYR A 129 4.39 -0.79 8.04
C TYR A 129 4.46 -1.53 6.70
N HIS A 130 3.39 -1.48 5.89
CA HIS A 130 3.23 -2.32 4.70
C HIS A 130 3.09 -1.51 3.40
N VAL A 131 3.19 -0.18 3.46
CA VAL A 131 3.09 0.70 2.30
C VAL A 131 4.48 1.15 1.89
N MET A 132 4.72 1.14 0.58
CA MET A 132 5.95 1.64 0.02
C MET A 132 5.96 3.16 0.00
N ARG A 133 7.11 3.77 0.24
CA ARG A 133 7.25 5.23 0.36
C ARG A 133 7.31 5.95 -0.98
N GLY A 134 7.22 5.22 -2.08
CA GLY A 134 7.17 5.74 -3.43
C GLY A 134 7.36 4.60 -4.43
N ILE A 135 6.77 4.74 -5.62
CA ILE A 135 6.97 3.77 -6.70
C ILE A 135 8.40 3.84 -7.27
N ASP A 136 9.06 4.99 -7.14
CA ASP A 136 10.42 5.27 -7.62
C ASP A 136 11.47 4.32 -7.04
N GLU A 137 11.18 3.72 -5.89
CA GLU A 137 12.04 2.72 -5.27
C GLU A 137 12.08 1.40 -6.08
N ILE A 138 11.11 1.13 -6.96
CA ILE A 138 11.03 -0.10 -7.78
C ILE A 138 11.24 0.18 -9.27
N ILE A 139 10.58 1.22 -9.79
CA ILE A 139 10.44 1.48 -11.23
C ILE A 139 10.72 2.97 -11.47
N PRO A 140 11.46 3.33 -12.54
CA PRO A 140 11.67 4.73 -12.89
C PRO A 140 10.35 5.41 -13.30
N VAL A 141 10.05 6.57 -12.72
CA VAL A 141 8.86 7.36 -13.05
C VAL A 141 9.19 8.47 -14.04
N ASP A 142 8.32 8.65 -15.03
CA ASP A 142 8.44 9.72 -16.01
C ASP A 142 7.72 11.00 -15.59
N VAL A 143 6.51 10.87 -15.06
CA VAL A 143 5.63 11.99 -14.70
C VAL A 143 4.95 11.70 -13.36
N TYR A 144 4.95 12.72 -12.49
CA TYR A 144 4.26 12.71 -11.21
C TYR A 144 3.01 13.58 -11.26
N ILE A 145 1.87 13.04 -10.84
CA ILE A 145 0.59 13.75 -10.77
C ILE A 145 0.18 13.85 -9.29
N PRO A 146 0.45 14.99 -8.62
CA PRO A 146 0.12 15.14 -7.21
C PRO A 146 -1.40 15.30 -6.98
N GLY A 147 -1.91 14.68 -5.92
CA GLY A 147 -3.31 14.78 -5.50
C GLY A 147 -3.75 13.63 -4.58
N CYS A 148 -4.93 13.71 -3.95
CA CYS A 148 -5.45 12.64 -3.09
C CYS A 148 -7.01 12.59 -3.07
N PRO A 149 -7.66 12.06 -4.13
CA PRO A 149 -7.12 11.81 -5.46
C PRO A 149 -6.97 13.11 -6.27
N PRO A 150 -6.09 13.16 -7.29
CA PRO A 150 -5.96 14.32 -8.17
C PRO A 150 -7.23 14.49 -9.03
N ARG A 151 -7.74 15.71 -9.20
CA ARG A 151 -8.92 15.95 -10.06
C ARG A 151 -8.72 15.38 -11.48
N PRO A 152 -9.78 15.02 -12.21
CA PRO A 152 -9.65 14.38 -13.52
C PRO A 152 -8.91 15.27 -14.53
N GLU A 153 -9.11 16.59 -14.41
CA GLU A 153 -8.40 17.64 -15.17
C GLU A 153 -6.88 17.60 -14.94
N ALA A 154 -6.46 17.36 -13.69
CA ALA A 154 -5.04 17.25 -13.34
C ALA A 154 -4.43 15.96 -13.88
N ILE A 155 -5.21 14.87 -13.96
CA ILE A 155 -4.78 13.62 -14.59
C ILE A 155 -4.56 13.85 -16.09
N ILE A 156 -5.51 14.48 -16.78
CA ILE A 156 -5.37 14.84 -18.21
C ILE A 156 -4.14 15.71 -18.43
N TYR A 157 -3.94 16.73 -17.61
CA TYR A 157 -2.76 17.59 -17.71
C TYR A 157 -1.45 16.80 -17.56
N GLY A 158 -1.37 15.87 -16.60
CA GLY A 158 -0.20 15.02 -16.45
C GLY A 158 0.02 14.09 -17.64
N MET A 159 -1.05 13.58 -18.26
CA MET A 159 -0.94 12.79 -19.49
C MET A 159 -0.48 13.63 -20.69
N MET A 160 -0.97 14.87 -20.82
CA MET A 160 -0.48 15.81 -21.84
C MET A 160 1.01 16.15 -21.64
N GLN A 161 1.46 16.25 -20.39
CA GLN A 161 2.88 16.44 -20.07
C GLN A 161 3.72 15.24 -20.52
N LEU A 162 3.19 14.02 -20.38
CA LEU A 162 3.83 12.83 -20.93
C LEU A 162 3.94 12.93 -22.46
N GLN A 163 2.88 13.34 -23.17
CA GLN A 163 2.94 13.52 -24.63
C GLN A 163 4.04 14.47 -25.07
N ARG A 164 4.22 15.59 -24.35
CA ARG A 164 5.30 16.54 -24.63
C ARG A 164 6.67 15.91 -24.41
N LYS A 165 6.84 15.16 -23.33
CA LYS A 165 8.07 14.41 -23.08
C LYS A 165 8.39 13.45 -24.24
N VAL A 166 7.40 12.70 -24.72
CA VAL A 166 7.55 11.79 -25.88
C VAL A 166 7.93 12.53 -27.16
N LYS A 167 7.36 13.71 -27.41
CA LYS A 167 7.67 14.52 -28.61
C LYS A 167 9.12 15.03 -28.66
N ILE A 168 9.77 15.16 -27.49
CA ILE A 168 11.15 15.64 -27.36
C ILE A 168 12.16 14.49 -27.50
N GLU A 169 11.74 13.22 -27.36
CA GLU A 169 12.64 12.08 -27.42
C GLU A 169 13.18 11.84 -28.83
N LYS A 170 14.51 11.77 -29.00
CA LYS A 170 15.11 11.38 -30.29
C LYS A 170 15.10 9.86 -30.48
N PHE A 171 14.32 9.32 -31.41
CA PHE A 171 14.18 7.88 -31.61
C PHE A 171 15.46 7.23 -32.16
N PHE A 172 16.17 7.90 -33.07
CA PHE A 172 17.36 7.35 -33.74
C PHE A 172 18.72 7.81 -33.18
N GLY A 173 18.74 8.80 -32.28
CA GLY A 173 19.92 9.67 -32.07
C GLY A 173 20.51 9.76 -30.66
N GLY A 174 20.18 8.87 -29.74
CA GLY A 174 20.75 8.87 -28.40
C GLY A 174 20.09 7.83 -27.52
N ALA A 175 20.76 7.41 -26.44
CA ALA A 175 20.25 6.45 -25.48
C ALA A 175 18.95 6.95 -24.81
N ASN A 176 17.82 6.74 -25.48
CA ASN A 176 16.48 6.77 -24.87
C ASN A 176 16.10 5.38 -24.32
N HIS A 177 17.11 4.54 -24.07
CA HIS A 177 16.97 3.46 -23.11
C HIS A 177 16.87 4.12 -21.74
N LYS A 178 15.65 4.22 -21.21
CA LYS A 178 15.40 4.74 -19.86
C LYS A 178 16.03 3.87 -18.77
N GLN A 179 16.48 2.67 -19.13
CA GLN A 179 17.32 1.83 -18.32
C GLN A 179 18.50 1.34 -19.16
N THR A 180 19.70 1.51 -18.63
CA THR A 180 20.89 0.79 -19.08
C THR A 180 20.66 -0.72 -18.93
N GLU A 181 21.27 -1.60 -19.74
CA GLU A 181 21.17 -3.05 -19.52
C GLU A 181 21.52 -3.43 -18.07
N ALA A 182 22.50 -2.74 -17.49
CA ALA A 182 22.83 -2.84 -16.06
C ALA A 182 21.69 -2.40 -15.14
N GLU A 183 20.90 -1.36 -15.44
CA GLU A 183 19.72 -0.95 -14.64
C GLU A 183 18.52 -1.89 -14.82
N SER A 184 18.45 -2.57 -15.96
CA SER A 184 17.51 -3.67 -16.22
C SER A 184 17.93 -4.94 -15.46
N GLU A 185 19.23 -5.27 -15.40
CA GLU A 185 19.80 -6.39 -14.63
C GLU A 185 19.86 -6.11 -13.12
N PHE A 186 20.06 -4.85 -12.69
CA PHE A 186 19.84 -4.39 -11.32
C PHE A 186 18.35 -4.50 -10.91
N GLY A 187 17.47 -4.89 -11.85
CA GLY A 187 16.16 -5.47 -11.62
C GLY A 187 16.16 -6.92 -11.09
N LYS A 188 17.22 -7.42 -10.45
CA LYS A 188 17.03 -8.49 -9.44
C LYS A 188 16.21 -7.87 -8.30
N SER A 189 15.19 -8.57 -7.82
CA SER A 189 14.33 -8.10 -6.72
C SER A 189 15.14 -7.37 -5.64
N ASN A 190 14.77 -6.12 -5.36
CA ASN A 190 15.45 -5.16 -4.46
C ASN A 190 15.81 -5.69 -3.06
N SER A 191 15.29 -6.86 -2.66
CA SER A 191 15.65 -7.51 -1.41
C SER A 191 17.03 -8.17 -1.41
N ALA A 192 17.57 -8.60 -2.56
CA ALA A 192 18.80 -9.40 -2.61
C ALA A 192 20.07 -8.56 -2.85
N LEU A 193 20.06 -7.63 -3.82
CA LEU A 193 21.28 -6.91 -4.23
C LEU A 193 21.64 -5.70 -3.34
N ILE A 194 20.66 -5.01 -2.74
CA ILE A 194 20.91 -3.77 -1.98
C ILE A 194 21.54 -4.05 -0.61
N PHE A 195 21.25 -5.22 -0.03
CA PHE A 195 21.70 -5.60 1.30
C PHE A 195 23.09 -6.27 1.29
N GLU A 196 23.41 -7.08 0.27
CA GLU A 196 24.69 -7.80 0.19
C GLU A 196 25.87 -6.95 -0.30
N GLU A 197 25.73 -6.16 -1.38
CA GLU A 197 26.93 -5.67 -2.10
C GLU A 197 27.44 -4.27 -1.70
N LYS A 198 26.60 -3.36 -1.17
CA LYS A 198 27.01 -1.96 -0.92
C LYS A 198 27.10 -1.53 0.55
N LEU A 199 26.36 -2.18 1.45
CA LEU A 199 26.22 -1.73 2.85
C LEU A 199 26.60 -2.79 3.88
N GLY A 200 26.72 -4.07 3.48
CA GLY A 200 27.06 -5.17 4.40
C GLY A 200 26.03 -5.38 5.51
N ILE A 201 24.76 -5.06 5.26
CA ILE A 201 23.67 -5.15 6.24
C ILE A 201 22.61 -6.06 5.63
N ALA A 202 22.12 -7.06 6.36
CA ALA A 202 21.08 -7.97 5.86
C ALA A 202 19.67 -7.35 5.99
N ALA A 203 18.80 -7.61 5.00
CA ALA A 203 17.41 -7.12 4.97
C ALA A 203 16.59 -7.51 6.19
N GLU A 204 16.83 -8.74 6.64
CA GLU A 204 16.25 -9.33 7.83
C GLU A 204 16.62 -8.52 9.09
N GLU A 205 17.87 -8.07 9.22
CA GLU A 205 18.32 -7.31 10.39
C GLU A 205 17.72 -5.91 10.49
N ILE A 206 17.52 -5.21 9.36
CA ILE A 206 16.87 -3.89 9.38
C ILE A 206 15.37 -4.04 9.71
N LYS A 207 14.75 -5.09 9.19
CA LYS A 207 13.37 -5.43 9.49
C LYS A 207 13.20 -5.78 10.98
N GLU A 208 14.09 -6.60 11.54
CA GLU A 208 14.12 -6.91 12.97
C GLU A 208 14.37 -5.68 13.84
N LYS A 209 15.30 -4.79 13.47
CA LYS A 209 15.55 -3.52 14.19
C LYS A 209 14.35 -2.58 14.14
N ARG A 210 13.65 -2.50 13.01
CA ARG A 210 12.40 -1.73 12.87
C ARG A 210 11.26 -2.34 13.68
N GLU A 211 11.14 -3.67 13.67
CA GLU A 211 10.14 -4.39 14.45
C GLU A 211 10.41 -4.28 15.95
N ALA A 212 11.69 -4.28 16.37
CA ALA A 212 12.11 -4.05 17.75
C ALA A 212 11.82 -2.60 18.20
N ALA A 213 12.16 -1.60 17.38
CA ALA A 213 11.85 -0.20 17.67
C ALA A 213 10.32 0.06 17.72
N TRP A 214 9.56 -0.60 16.83
CA TRP A 214 8.11 -0.56 16.85
C TRP A 214 7.53 -1.23 18.10
N ALA A 215 8.05 -2.41 18.49
CA ALA A 215 7.65 -3.11 19.70
C ALA A 215 7.96 -2.30 20.97
N GLU A 216 9.09 -1.60 21.00
CA GLU A 216 9.49 -0.71 22.09
C GLU A 216 8.55 0.50 22.21
N SER A 217 8.17 1.12 21.09
CA SER A 217 7.20 2.23 21.06
C SER A 217 5.78 1.83 21.49
N LYS A 218 5.43 0.54 21.35
CA LYS A 218 4.11 -0.01 21.68
C LYS A 218 4.08 -0.91 22.91
N LYS A 219 5.13 -0.94 23.73
CA LYS A 219 5.02 -1.56 25.06
C LYS A 219 3.87 -0.85 25.79
N PRO A 220 2.76 -1.54 26.13
CA PRO A 220 1.68 -0.89 26.84
C PRO A 220 2.26 -0.36 28.14
N ALA A 221 2.03 0.92 28.44
CA ALA A 221 2.35 1.47 29.74
C ALA A 221 1.83 0.49 30.81
N PRO A 222 2.63 0.12 31.82
CA PRO A 222 2.19 -0.82 32.83
C PRO A 222 0.86 -0.29 33.36
N LYS A 223 -0.21 -1.08 33.24
CA LYS A 223 -1.52 -0.71 33.80
C LYS A 223 -1.24 -0.25 35.22
N PRO A 224 -1.72 0.94 35.64
CA PRO A 224 -1.49 1.42 37.00
C PRO A 224 -1.86 0.28 37.93
N VAL A 225 -0.89 -0.14 38.76
CA VAL A 225 -1.09 -1.24 39.70
C VAL A 225 -2.29 -0.83 40.53
N ARG A 226 -3.42 -1.50 40.30
CA ARG A 226 -4.61 -1.32 41.12
C ARG A 226 -4.10 -1.51 42.55
N PRO A 227 -4.30 -0.54 43.48
CA PRO A 227 -3.87 -0.71 44.86
C PRO A 227 -4.36 -2.08 45.30
N VAL A 228 -3.43 -2.87 45.84
CA VAL A 228 -3.71 -4.24 46.28
C VAL A 228 -4.89 -4.15 47.23
N ALA A 229 -6.07 -4.54 46.75
CA ALA A 229 -7.19 -4.76 47.64
C ALA A 229 -6.69 -5.80 48.65
N ALA A 230 -6.84 -5.50 49.94
CA ALA A 230 -6.51 -6.40 51.03
C ALA A 230 -6.92 -7.83 50.64
N ALA A 231 -5.98 -8.77 50.82
CA ALA A 231 -6.11 -10.15 50.38
C ALA A 231 -7.53 -10.66 50.64
N LYS A 232 -8.25 -11.00 49.57
CA LYS A 232 -9.46 -11.81 49.73
C LYS A 232 -9.04 -13.09 50.45
N PRO A 233 -9.76 -13.51 51.51
CA PRO A 233 -9.45 -14.76 52.19
C PRO A 233 -9.41 -15.89 51.16
N ALA A 234 -8.46 -16.81 51.35
CA ALA A 234 -8.15 -17.90 50.42
C ALA A 234 -9.43 -18.56 49.90
N ALA A 235 -9.54 -18.68 48.57
CA ALA A 235 -10.60 -19.44 47.96
C ALA A 235 -10.57 -20.87 48.52
N ALA A 236 -11.68 -21.29 49.14
CA ALA A 236 -11.86 -22.64 49.66
C ALA A 236 -11.53 -23.67 48.57
N PRO A 237 -10.91 -24.82 48.93
CA PRO A 237 -10.59 -25.85 47.96
C PRO A 237 -11.87 -26.27 47.22
N LYS A 238 -11.82 -26.26 45.88
CA LYS A 238 -12.93 -26.74 45.06
C LYS A 238 -13.20 -28.19 45.45
N LYS A 239 -14.38 -28.46 46.03
CA LYS A 239 -14.82 -29.82 46.34
C LYS A 239 -14.81 -30.64 45.05
N GLU A 240 -14.16 -31.79 45.11
CA GLU A 240 -14.10 -32.75 44.02
C GLU A 240 -15.52 -33.05 43.52
N THR A 241 -15.65 -33.16 42.21
CA THR A 241 -16.91 -33.50 41.55
C THR A 241 -17.30 -34.90 41.99
N ILE A 242 -18.33 -35.02 42.83
CA ILE A 242 -18.83 -36.31 43.32
C ILE A 242 -19.58 -36.97 42.17
N VAL A 243 -18.95 -37.97 41.54
CA VAL A 243 -19.64 -38.87 40.62
C VAL A 243 -20.33 -39.95 41.45
N VAL A 244 -21.66 -40.02 41.37
CA VAL A 244 -22.47 -40.98 42.14
C VAL A 244 -22.59 -42.28 41.32
N ASP A 245 -21.67 -43.22 41.54
CA ASP A 245 -21.60 -44.48 40.79
C ASP A 245 -22.49 -45.61 41.34
N LYS A 246 -23.32 -45.35 42.37
CA LYS A 246 -24.24 -46.35 42.95
C LYS A 246 -25.64 -45.78 43.18
N PRO A 247 -26.71 -46.58 42.97
CA PRO A 247 -28.08 -46.15 43.23
C PRO A 247 -28.31 -45.96 44.74
N VAL A 248 -28.84 -44.78 45.10
CA VAL A 248 -29.11 -44.37 46.48
C VAL A 248 -30.23 -45.24 47.08
N THR A 249 -30.02 -45.77 48.28
CA THR A 249 -31.02 -46.59 48.98
C THR A 249 -32.00 -45.71 49.78
N LYS A 250 -33.24 -46.17 49.99
CA LYS A 250 -34.28 -45.39 50.70
C LYS A 250 -33.89 -45.00 52.12
N GLU A 251 -33.14 -45.86 52.80
CA GLU A 251 -32.69 -45.62 54.19
C GLU A 251 -31.67 -44.47 54.27
N GLU A 252 -30.85 -44.28 53.24
CA GLU A 252 -29.88 -43.18 53.17
C GLU A 252 -30.57 -41.84 52.92
N VAL A 253 -31.65 -41.83 52.14
CA VAL A 253 -32.48 -40.63 51.91
C VAL A 253 -33.18 -40.20 53.19
N GLU A 254 -33.74 -41.14 53.96
CA GLU A 254 -34.40 -40.82 55.23
C GLU A 254 -33.42 -40.32 56.30
N LYS A 255 -32.18 -40.85 56.33
CA LYS A 255 -31.13 -40.34 57.21
C LYS A 255 -30.72 -38.92 56.85
N LEU A 256 -30.52 -38.65 55.55
CA LEU A 256 -30.20 -37.31 55.05
C LEU A 256 -31.33 -36.31 55.30
N GLY A 257 -32.60 -36.72 55.17
CA GLY A 257 -33.75 -35.89 55.50
C GLY A 257 -33.72 -35.44 56.97
N LYS A 258 -33.48 -36.38 57.90
CA LYS A 258 -33.36 -36.07 59.34
C LYS A 258 -32.16 -35.18 59.67
N GLU A 259 -31.08 -35.23 58.90
CA GLU A 259 -29.93 -34.35 59.07
C GLU A 259 -30.21 -32.93 58.54
N LEU A 260 -30.92 -32.82 57.42
CA LEU A 260 -31.34 -31.53 56.84
C LEU A 260 -32.35 -30.80 57.73
N ASP A 261 -33.30 -31.53 58.33
CA ASP A 261 -34.27 -30.93 59.26
C ASP A 261 -33.58 -30.32 60.48
N LYS A 262 -32.57 -31.01 61.04
CA LYS A 262 -31.76 -30.48 62.16
C LYS A 262 -30.95 -29.24 61.77
N LEU A 263 -30.42 -29.19 60.55
CA LEU A 263 -29.68 -28.03 60.04
C LEU A 263 -30.61 -26.83 59.79
N ASN A 264 -31.83 -27.09 59.33
CA ASN A 264 -32.84 -26.04 59.15
C ASN A 264 -33.31 -25.48 60.51
N GLU A 265 -33.50 -26.33 61.52
CA GLU A 265 -33.80 -25.90 62.89
C GLU A 265 -32.67 -25.03 63.48
N GLN A 266 -31.42 -25.42 63.27
CA GLN A 266 -30.26 -24.61 63.69
C GLN A 266 -30.18 -23.27 62.93
N THR A 267 -30.54 -23.26 61.66
CA THR A 267 -30.55 -22.04 60.84
C THR A 267 -31.68 -21.09 61.26
N GLN A 268 -32.85 -21.62 61.62
CA GLN A 268 -33.95 -20.84 62.19
C GLN A 268 -33.59 -20.22 63.55
N GLN A 269 -32.94 -20.99 64.43
CA GLN A 269 -32.41 -20.45 65.70
C GLN A 269 -31.36 -19.36 65.49
N SER A 270 -30.52 -19.47 64.44
CA SER A 270 -29.53 -18.45 64.12
C SER A 270 -30.13 -17.15 63.57
N THR A 271 -31.25 -17.24 62.85
CA THR A 271 -31.96 -16.07 62.28
C THR A 271 -32.84 -15.37 63.31
N GLU A 272 -33.46 -16.10 64.25
CA GLU A 272 -34.17 -15.50 65.39
C GLU A 272 -33.22 -14.74 66.33
N ASN A 273 -32.02 -15.28 66.59
CA ASN A 273 -31.00 -14.59 67.39
C ASN A 273 -30.44 -13.33 66.71
N ALA A 274 -30.46 -13.26 65.38
CA ALA A 274 -30.07 -12.08 64.62
C ALA A 274 -31.16 -10.99 64.57
N ALA A 275 -32.44 -11.36 64.74
CA ALA A 275 -33.57 -10.43 64.76
C ALA A 275 -33.77 -9.74 66.11
N ASN A 276 -33.42 -10.39 67.23
CA ASN A 276 -33.56 -9.85 68.60
C ASN A 276 -32.41 -8.92 69.05
N ASN A 277 -31.44 -8.63 68.17
CA ASN A 277 -30.25 -7.82 68.48
C ASN A 277 -30.17 -6.54 67.63
N LYS A 278 -31.34 -5.95 67.32
CA LYS A 278 -31.50 -4.67 66.62
C LYS A 278 -32.50 -3.78 67.33
#